data_AF-A0A4R5NAA9-F1
#
_entry.id   AF-A0A4R5NAA9-F1
#
_cell.length_a   1.000
_cell.length_b   1.000
_cell.length_c   1.000
_cell.angle_alpha   90.00
_cell.angle_beta   90.00
_cell.angle_gamma   90.00
#
_symmetry.space_group_name_H-M   'P 1'
#
loop_
_entity.id
_entity.type
_entity.pdbx_description
1 polymer ?
#
loop_
_entity_poly.entity_id
_entity_poly.type
_entity_poly.pdbx_seq_one_letter_code
_entity_poly.pdbx_strand_id
1 'polypeptide(L)' 'MNLMHVIRAFGYDSVPMRGVQFDNIMYYLHLPQEWVPILLLPVGKADKVGYRHVRESAEQFTTIID' A
#
# COMPACT_ATOMS: atom_id res chain seq x y z
N MET A 1 5.03 -4.10 2.46
CA MET A 1 4.43 -5.24 1.73
C MET A 1 3.94 -6.37 2.61
N ASN A 2 4.72 -6.88 3.57
CA ASN A 2 4.35 -8.05 4.38
C ASN A 2 2.92 -7.97 4.95
N LEU A 3 2.56 -6.85 5.58
CA LEU A 3 1.20 -6.64 6.13
C LEU A 3 0.09 -6.83 5.08
N MET A 4 0.26 -6.29 3.87
CA MET A 4 -0.72 -6.46 2.78
C MET A 4 -0.87 -7.91 2.32
N HIS A 5 0.17 -8.74 2.45
CA HIS A 5 0.06 -10.18 2.17
C HIS A 5 -0.63 -10.91 3.33
N VAL A 6 -0.28 -10.59 4.57
CA VAL A 6 -0.84 -11.24 5.77
C VAL A 6 -2.34 -11.03 5.88
N ILE A 7 -2.84 -9.81 5.70
CA ILE A 7 -4.29 -9.53 5.81
C ILE A 7 -5.13 -10.33 4.80
N ARG A 8 -4.57 -10.69 3.64
CA ARG A 8 -5.25 -11.54 2.64
C ARG A 8 -5.49 -12.95 3.16
N ALA A 9 -4.60 -13.49 3.99
CA ALA A 9 -4.78 -14.78 4.64
C ALA A 9 -5.99 -14.80 5.59
N PHE A 10 -6.41 -13.63 6.10
CA PHE A 10 -7.62 -13.46 6.91
C PHE A 10 -8.85 -13.04 6.08
N GLY A 11 -8.73 -13.07 4.75
CA GLY A 11 -9.79 -12.70 3.80
C GLY A 11 -10.11 -11.21 3.81
N TYR A 12 -9.17 -10.34 4.19
CA TYR A 12 -9.28 -8.89 4.05
C TYR A 12 -8.46 -8.39 2.87
N ASP A 13 -8.83 -7.23 2.36
CA ASP A 13 -8.15 -6.50 1.29
C ASP A 13 -7.65 -5.14 1.77
N SER A 14 -6.73 -4.56 1.00
CA SER A 14 -6.19 -3.22 1.28
C SER A 14 -5.80 -2.47 0.02
N VAL A 15 -5.64 -1.16 0.15
CA VAL A 15 -5.05 -0.29 -0.87
C VAL A 15 -3.92 0.56 -0.26
N PRO A 16 -2.68 0.47 -0.74
CA PRO A 16 -1.61 1.34 -0.28
C PRO A 16 -1.80 2.77 -0.82
N MET A 17 -1.84 3.78 0.05
CA MET A 17 -2.10 5.17 -0.32
C MET A 17 -1.00 6.13 0.15
N ARG A 18 -0.58 7.03 -0.75
CA ARG A 18 0.21 8.23 -0.45
C ARG A 18 -0.39 9.54 -0.97
N GLY A 19 -1.42 9.48 -1.82
CA GLY A 19 -2.11 10.66 -2.37
C GLY A 19 -3.07 11.30 -1.39
N VAL A 20 -2.61 11.61 -0.18
CA VAL A 20 -3.38 12.24 0.91
C VAL A 20 -2.56 13.36 1.55
N GLN A 21 -3.23 14.25 2.29
CA GLN A 21 -2.56 15.31 3.06
C GLN A 21 -2.10 14.77 4.41
N PHE A 22 -0.91 14.17 4.44
CA PHE A 22 -0.40 13.55 5.67
C PHE A 22 -0.21 14.56 6.81
N ASP A 23 0.19 15.80 6.53
CA ASP A 23 0.36 16.84 7.55
C ASP A 23 -0.97 17.10 8.30
N ASN A 24 -2.08 17.15 7.56
CA ASN A 24 -3.42 17.33 8.14
C ASN A 24 -3.85 16.11 8.96
N ILE A 25 -3.53 14.90 8.50
CA ILE A 25 -3.81 13.65 9.24
C ILE A 25 -3.00 13.61 10.53
N MET A 26 -1.71 13.93 10.47
CA MET A 26 -0.83 13.95 11.63
C MET A 26 -1.25 14.99 12.64
N TYR A 27 -1.60 16.20 12.19
CA TYR A 27 -2.17 17.24 13.04
C TYR A 27 -3.47 16.77 13.70
N TYR A 28 -4.42 16.23 12.92
CA TYR A 28 -5.71 15.77 13.41
C TYR A 28 -5.61 14.65 14.44
N LEU A 29 -4.69 13.70 14.22
CA LEU A 29 -4.46 12.56 15.12
C LEU A 29 -3.48 12.86 16.25
N HIS A 30 -2.99 14.10 16.35
CA HIS A 30 -2.01 14.53 17.35
C HIS A 30 -0.73 13.68 17.35
N LEU A 31 -0.23 13.36 16.15
CA LEU A 31 0.97 12.54 15.98
C LEU A 31 2.26 13.38 16.12
N PRO A 32 3.37 12.78 16.59
CA PRO A 32 4.66 13.46 16.68
C PRO A 32 5.14 13.94 15.31
N GLN A 33 5.63 15.19 15.24
CA GLN A 33 6.03 15.83 13.98
C GLN A 33 7.34 15.24 13.40
N GLU A 34 8.14 14.58 14.24
CA GLU A 34 9.35 13.89 13.83
C GLU A 34 9.08 12.55 13.11
N TRP A 35 7.84 12.04 13.13
CA TRP A 35 7.49 10.82 12.42
C TRP A 35 7.28 11.10 10.94
N VAL A 36 7.97 10.34 10.09
CA VAL A 36 7.79 10.43 8.64
C VAL A 36 6.66 9.48 8.22
N PRO A 37 5.52 9.99 7.72
CA PRO A 37 4.41 9.16 7.27
C PRO A 37 4.78 8.43 5.97
N ILE A 38 4.85 7.10 6.03
CA ILE A 38 5.25 6.27 4.89
C ILE A 38 4.05 5.87 4.03
N LEU A 39 2.95 5.46 4.67
CA LEU A 39 1.81 4.86 3.99
C LEU A 39 0.55 4.96 4.83
N LEU A 40 -0.57 5.33 4.20
CA LEU A 40 -1.91 5.07 4.71
C LEU A 40 -2.41 3.76 4.08
N LEU A 41 -2.93 2.84 4.90
CA LEU A 41 -3.36 1.52 4.42
C LEU A 41 -4.78 1.20 4.94
N PRO A 42 -5.84 1.61 4.22
CA PRO A 42 -7.18 1.12 4.49
C PRO A 42 -7.24 -0.40 4.36
N VAL A 43 -7.92 -1.06 5.30
CA VAL A 43 -8.13 -2.51 5.33
C VAL A 43 -9.62 -2.79 5.51
N GLY A 44 -10.17 -3.73 4.73
CA GLY A 44 -11.60 -4.06 4.79
C GLY A 44 -11.96 -5.35 4.07
N LYS A 45 -13.24 -5.74 4.15
CA LYS A 45 -13.79 -6.82 3.32
C LYS A 45 -14.20 -6.22 1.97
N ALA A 46 -13.69 -6.78 0.88
CA ALA A 46 -13.97 -6.27 -0.45
C ALA A 46 -15.40 -6.63 -0.90
N ASP A 47 -16.16 -5.63 -1.33
CA ASP A 47 -17.41 -5.82 -2.07
C ASP A 47 -17.15 -6.20 -3.54
N LYS A 48 -16.03 -5.73 -4.10
CA LYS A 48 -15.60 -5.98 -5.48
C LYS A 48 -14.14 -6.39 -5.53
N VAL A 49 -13.83 -7.34 -6.40
CA VAL A 49 -12.43 -7.78 -6.62
C VAL A 49 -11.64 -6.68 -7.31
N GLY A 50 -10.38 -6.51 -6.92
CA GLY A 50 -9.47 -5.58 -7.58
C GLY A 50 -9.18 -5.96 -9.03
N TYR A 51 -8.78 -4.97 -9.84
CA TYR A 51 -8.41 -5.19 -11.23
C TYR A 51 -7.21 -6.13 -11.36
N ARG A 52 -7.17 -6.88 -12.48
CA ARG A 52 -6.01 -7.67 -12.85
C ARG A 52 -4.78 -6.76 -12.97
N HIS A 53 -3.64 -7.24 -12.47
CA HIS A 53 -2.38 -6.52 -12.61
C HIS A 53 -2.00 -6.34 -14.08
N VAL A 54 -1.81 -5.09 -14.47
CA VAL A 54 -1.07 -4.71 -15.68
C VAL A 54 0.36 -4.42 -15.22
N ARG A 55 1.33 -5.11 -15.80
CA ARG A 55 2.77 -5.01 -15.48
C ARG A 55 3.56 -5.04 -16.78
N GLU A 56 4.63 -4.27 -16.82
CA GLU A 56 5.68 -4.41 -17.83
C GLU A 56 6.30 -5.82 -17.74
N SER A 57 6.81 -6.31 -18.87
CA SER A 57 7.52 -7.58 -18.96
C SER A 57 8.81 -7.54 -18.13
N ALA A 58 9.21 -8.66 -17.54
CA ALA A 58 10.39 -8.71 -16.66
C ALA A 58 11.68 -8.31 -17.41
N GLU A 59 11.75 -8.64 -18.71
CA GLU A 59 12.85 -8.34 -19.63
C GLU A 59 13.04 -6.83 -19.84
N GLN A 60 12.03 -5.99 -19.56
CA GLN A 60 12.14 -4.53 -19.72
C GLN A 60 12.86 -3.85 -18.54
N PHE A 61 12.94 -4.49 -17.38
CA PHE A 61 13.51 -3.90 -16.17
C PHE A 61 14.52 -4.80 -15.44
N THR A 62 14.81 -5.99 -15.96
CA THR A 62 15.74 -6.96 -15.36
C THR A 62 16.85 -7.30 -16.33
N THR A 63 18.09 -7.34 -15.83
CA THR A 63 19.26 -7.87 -16.56
C THR A 63 19.81 -9.07 -15.78
N ILE A 64 19.94 -10.22 -16.45
CA ILE A 64 20.58 -11.43 -15.89
C ILE A 64 22.02 -11.46 -16.42
N ILE A 65 22.98 -11.67 -15.51
CA ILE A 65 24.41 -11.75 -15.84
C ILE A 65 24.88 -13.15 -15.46
N ASP A 66 25.42 -13.86 -16.45
CA ASP A 66 26.01 -15.19 -16.30
C ASP A 66 27.47 -15.13 -15.83
#